data_AF-A0A523U6B5-F1
#
_entry.id   AF-A0A523U6B5-F1
#
_cell.length_a   1.000
_cell.length_b   1.000
_cell.length_c   1.000
_cell.angle_alpha   90.00
_cell.angle_beta   90.00
_cell.angle_gamma   90.00
#
_symmetry.space_group_name_H-M   'P 1'
#
loop_
_entity.id
_entity.type
_entity.pdbx_description
1 polymer ?
#
loop_
_entity_poly.entity_id
_entity_poly.type
_entity_poly.pdbx_seq_one_letter_code
_entity_poly.pdbx_strand_id
1 'polypeptide(L)' 'MAITDELKALIGTTTEPVIMEVERGAIRRYADAIDDPNPLFRDVEHARSSRYGEMICPPG' A
#
# COMPACT_ATOMS: atom_id res chain seq x y z
N MET A 1 -20.29 24.40 -5.44
CA MET A 1 -19.61 24.29 -4.14
C MET A 1 -18.19 24.82 -4.34
N ALA A 2 -17.79 25.88 -3.65
CA ALA A 2 -16.46 26.50 -3.81
C ALA A 2 -15.53 26.03 -2.68
N ILE A 3 -14.22 25.92 -2.96
CA ILE A 3 -13.19 25.58 -1.95
C ILE A 3 -13.07 26.74 -0.95
N THR A 4 -13.12 26.44 0.35
CA THR A 4 -13.01 27.44 1.43
C THR A 4 -11.60 28.03 1.52
N ASP A 5 -11.48 29.25 2.06
CA ASP A 5 -10.16 29.88 2.23
C ASP A 5 -9.27 29.11 3.22
N GLU A 6 -9.88 28.44 4.22
CA GLU A 6 -9.19 27.50 5.11
C GLU A 6 -8.55 26.34 4.35
N LEU A 7 -9.25 25.74 3.38
CA LEU A 7 -8.70 24.66 2.57
C LEU A 7 -7.61 25.16 1.60
N LYS A 8 -7.74 26.39 1.06
CA LYS A 8 -6.68 26.99 0.23
C LYS A 8 -5.40 27.21 1.02
N ALA A 9 -5.50 27.55 2.31
CA ALA A 9 -4.35 27.74 3.18
C ALA A 9 -3.54 26.46 3.43
N LEU A 10 -4.09 25.27 3.14
CA LEU A 10 -3.38 23.99 3.26
C LEU A 10 -2.46 23.68 2.08
N ILE A 11 -2.59 24.39 0.95
CA ILE A 11 -1.76 24.15 -0.25
C ILE A 11 -0.29 24.47 0.08
N GLY A 12 0.61 23.53 -0.19
CA GLY A 12 2.05 23.67 0.08
C GLY A 12 2.46 23.41 1.53
N THR A 13 1.50 23.07 2.41
CA THR A 13 1.82 22.60 3.76
C THR A 13 2.26 21.13 3.73
N THR A 14 3.02 20.72 4.74
CA THR A 14 3.44 19.33 4.94
C THR A 14 3.07 18.90 6.35
N THR A 15 2.84 17.60 6.53
CA THR A 15 2.67 16.98 7.85
C THR A 15 3.95 16.30 8.26
N GLU A 16 4.11 16.06 9.56
CA GLU A 16 5.19 15.23 10.06
C GLU A 16 5.13 13.82 9.44
N PRO A 17 6.28 13.18 9.18
CA PRO A 17 6.32 11.81 8.70
C PRO A 17 5.64 10.85 9.69
N VAL A 18 4.91 9.87 9.14
CA VAL A 18 4.29 8.79 9.92
C VAL A 18 4.79 7.45 9.44
N ILE A 19 4.92 6.50 10.36
CA ILE A 19 5.21 5.10 10.03
C ILE A 19 3.89 4.39 9.80
N MET A 20 3.73 3.81 8.61
CA MET A 20 2.59 2.97 8.26
C MET A 20 3.12 1.55 8.02
N GLU A 21 2.67 0.59 8.83
CA GLU A 21 3.04 -0.80 8.66
C GLU A 21 2.33 -1.39 7.44
N VAL A 22 3.10 -2.06 6.57
CA VAL A 22 2.55 -2.73 5.39
C VAL A 22 2.10 -4.13 5.80
N GLU A 23 0.83 -4.24 6.14
CA GLU A 23 0.25 -5.49 6.64
C GLU A 23 -0.06 -6.49 5.51
N ARG A 24 0.22 -7.77 5.73
CA ARG A 24 -0.14 -8.86 4.79
C ARG A 24 -1.63 -8.90 4.44
N GLY A 25 -2.50 -8.48 5.36
CA GLY A 25 -3.94 -8.39 5.11
C GLY A 25 -4.31 -7.26 4.13
N ALA A 26 -3.57 -6.14 4.16
CA ALA A 26 -3.76 -5.05 3.21
C ALA A 26 -3.23 -5.43 1.81
N ILE A 27 -2.05 -6.07 1.75
CA ILE A 27 -1.47 -6.60 0.52
C ILE A 27 -2.45 -7.51 -0.23
N ARG A 28 -3.02 -8.52 0.47
CA ARG A 28 -3.99 -9.44 -0.13
C ARG A 28 -5.26 -8.74 -0.59
N ARG A 29 -5.84 -7.87 0.24
CA ARG A 29 -7.05 -7.11 -0.13
C ARG A 29 -6.84 -6.25 -1.37
N TYR A 30 -5.67 -5.62 -1.49
CA TYR A 30 -5.33 -4.85 -2.69
C TYR A 30 -5.21 -5.76 -3.91
N ALA A 31 -4.43 -6.85 -3.81
CA ALA A 31 -4.27 -7.81 -4.90
C ALA A 31 -5.60 -8.46 -5.33
N ASP A 32 -6.51 -8.73 -4.39
CA ASP A 32 -7.87 -9.23 -4.67
C ASP A 32 -8.71 -8.16 -5.40
N ALA A 33 -8.61 -6.89 -5.00
CA ALA A 33 -9.39 -5.79 -5.59
C ALA A 33 -9.03 -5.49 -7.06
N ILE A 34 -7.80 -5.83 -7.46
CA ILE A 34 -7.32 -5.65 -8.84
C ILE A 34 -7.19 -6.96 -9.62
N ASP A 35 -7.72 -8.06 -9.07
CA ASP A 35 -7.64 -9.41 -9.64
C ASP A 35 -6.21 -9.86 -9.99
N ASP A 36 -5.19 -9.43 -9.22
CA ASP A 36 -3.80 -9.86 -9.43
C ASP A 36 -3.57 -11.25 -8.80
N PRO A 37 -3.26 -12.30 -9.59
CA PRO A 37 -3.08 -13.65 -9.08
C PRO A 37 -1.68 -13.93 -8.53
N ASN A 38 -0.75 -12.96 -8.56
CA ASN A 38 0.66 -13.20 -8.27
C ASN A 38 0.85 -13.79 -6.85
N PRO A 39 1.43 -15.00 -6.73
CA PRO A 39 1.58 -15.68 -5.45
C PRO A 39 2.50 -14.92 -4.48
N LEU A 40 3.38 -14.05 -4.97
CA LEU A 40 4.25 -13.22 -4.12
C LEU A 40 3.48 -12.27 -3.18
N PHE A 41 2.21 -12.00 -3.47
CA PHE A 41 1.37 -11.07 -2.71
C PHE A 41 0.39 -11.77 -1.77
N ARG A 42 0.31 -13.11 -1.80
CA ARG A 42 -0.70 -13.85 -1.01
C ARG A 42 -0.25 -15.17 -0.42
N ASP A 43 0.72 -15.84 -1.03
CA ASP A 43 1.29 -17.10 -0.57
C ASP A 43 2.64 -16.85 0.12
N VAL A 44 2.64 -16.95 1.44
CA VAL A 44 3.85 -16.72 2.28
C VAL A 44 4.92 -17.77 1.98
N GLU A 45 4.54 -19.03 1.78
CA GLU A 45 5.51 -20.11 1.58
C GLU A 45 6.13 -20.02 0.18
N HIS A 46 5.32 -19.71 -0.83
CA HIS A 46 5.83 -19.41 -2.17
C HIS A 46 6.79 -18.21 -2.13
N ALA A 47 6.40 -17.12 -1.49
CA ALA A 47 7.20 -15.90 -1.45
C ALA A 47 8.55 -16.08 -0.72
N ARG A 48 8.61 -16.93 0.31
CA ARG A 48 9.88 -17.29 0.99
C ARG A 48 10.90 -17.95 0.06
N SER A 49 10.43 -18.70 -0.94
CA SER A 49 11.31 -19.33 -1.93
C SER A 49 11.80 -18.38 -3.02
N SER A 50 11.23 -17.16 -3.08
CA SER A 50 11.60 -16.15 -4.06
C SER A 50 12.90 -15.43 -3.68
N ARG A 51 13.44 -14.62 -4.60
CA ARG A 51 14.58 -13.74 -4.34
C ARG A 51 14.37 -12.74 -3.21
N TYR A 52 13.12 -12.50 -2.81
CA TYR A 52 12.76 -11.53 -1.78
C TYR A 52 12.77 -12.13 -0.38
N GLY A 53 12.76 -13.47 -0.24
CA GLY A 53 12.79 -14.16 1.05
C GLY A 53 11.52 -14.03 1.90
N GLU A 54 10.56 -13.21 1.50
CA GLU A 54 9.28 -12.99 2.17
C GLU A 54 8.21 -12.49 1.18
N MET A 55 6.94 -12.50 1.61
CA MET A 55 5.84 -11.84 0.93
C MET A 55 6.12 -10.36 0.75
N ILE A 56 5.86 -9.85 -0.45
CA ILE A 56 6.06 -8.45 -0.82
C ILE A 56 4.72 -7.77 -1.09
N CYS A 57 4.74 -6.43 -1.10
CA CYS A 57 3.62 -5.62 -1.55
C CYS A 57 3.65 -5.48 -3.08
N PRO A 58 2.50 -5.47 -3.77
CA PRO A 58 2.37 -4.94 -5.12
C PRO A 58 3.01 -3.55 -5.25
N PRO A 59 3.65 -3.23 -6.38
CA PRO A 59 4.26 -1.91 -6.61
C PRO A 59 3.25 -0.81 -6.97
N GLY A 60 2.00 -1.19 -7.29
CA GLY A 60 0.92 -0.28 -7.70
C GLY A 60 0.07 0.24 -6.56
#